data_AF-A0AAD5L2Z9-F1
#
_entry.id   AF-A0AAD5L2Z9-F1
#
_cell.length_a   1.000
_cell.length_b   1.000
_cell.length_c   1.000
_cell.angle_alpha   90.00
_cell.angle_beta   90.00
_cell.angle_gamma   90.00
#
_symmetry.space_group_name_H-M   'P 1'
#
loop_
_entity.id
_entity.type
_entity.pdbx_description
1 polymer ?
#
loop_
_entity_poly.entity_id
_entity_poly.type
_entity_poly.pdbx_seq_one_letter_code
_entity_poly.pdbx_strand_id
1 'polypeptide(L)'
;MVTASSGSAAVLIGGSTLHSALGIPPGLNPPPPTEVMRATWSQVGVLFIDEFSMISPSFFTLLDKRLRQLKVRPDVPFGGIHVIFCGDFFQLPPVGTPTIYSTLNESLHSDTRTALFNWNGKEMWKTCLTDVVELTENHRFQDDKWAVSLERWRINQPSADDIADVNSRFMACTSTTELPKNTIIAVPENKTREQGIRFAEQELLSRLGKITESTSTWEKRGVLLIQATVTATSKKFNFNPTQDEEEKIRNFNDKQLKTVGNLYGILGNTYVVGKNESVVNGIANGTRAILQSIVLKNTAQIRVLNLEGSKQVHAVFAHDVQCMVFKHTKTSWSTADTFKSLPLGCFPITTTTQNICCRIGSEKKKCTFRIRQFPCANGLIMTGHKVQGLTTDTIVLGDISKRHQYGSSGWLYVILSRVRTLQGLTTLTRLTEDSSKFKQRKYVLDEMQRLRQIEEKTLHRLSTQHTQTEHP
;
A
#
# COMPACT_ATOMS: atom_id res chain seq x y z
N MET A 1 -10.52 12.76 15.88
CA MET A 1 -10.55 12.14 14.52
C MET A 1 -9.32 11.29 14.32
N VAL A 2 -9.47 10.10 13.75
CA VAL A 2 -8.39 9.12 13.58
C VAL A 2 -8.04 8.97 12.10
N THR A 3 -6.75 9.16 11.78
CA THR A 3 -6.26 9.11 10.40
C THR A 3 -4.93 8.39 10.27
N ALA A 4 -4.58 7.98 9.05
CA ALA A 4 -3.26 7.43 8.73
C ALA A 4 -2.73 7.95 7.38
N SER A 5 -1.44 7.75 7.14
CA SER A 5 -0.78 8.13 5.88
C SER A 5 -1.21 7.27 4.68
N SER A 6 -1.62 6.01 4.90
CA SER A 6 -2.02 5.06 3.85
C SER A 6 -3.42 4.45 4.09
N GLY A 7 -4.02 3.92 3.02
CA GLY A 7 -5.33 3.24 3.09
C GLY A 7 -5.32 1.98 3.96
N SER A 8 -4.29 1.14 3.81
CA SER A 8 -4.09 -0.06 4.64
C SER A 8 -4.00 0.28 6.13
N ALA A 9 -3.23 1.32 6.48
CA ALA A 9 -3.08 1.77 7.86
C ALA A 9 -4.38 2.38 8.40
N ALA A 10 -5.08 3.19 7.60
CA ALA A 10 -6.37 3.75 8.00
C ALA A 10 -7.42 2.67 8.32
N VAL A 11 -7.48 1.58 7.54
CA VAL A 11 -8.37 0.44 7.83
C VAL A 11 -7.98 -0.28 9.13
N LEU A 12 -6.68 -0.37 9.44
CA LEU A 12 -6.22 -1.03 10.67
C LEU A 12 -6.73 -0.34 11.94
N ILE A 13 -6.78 0.99 11.91
CA ILE A 13 -7.20 1.82 13.05
C ILE A 13 -8.67 2.26 12.96
N GLY A 14 -9.45 1.71 12.01
CA GLY A 14 -10.85 2.10 11.78
C GLY A 14 -11.04 3.58 11.40
N GLY A 15 -9.99 4.22 10.86
CA GLY A 15 -9.95 5.64 10.53
C GLY A 15 -10.14 5.94 9.05
N SER A 16 -9.62 7.09 8.62
CA SER A 16 -9.58 7.49 7.20
C SER A 16 -8.17 7.88 6.79
N THR A 17 -7.88 7.91 5.49
CA THR A 17 -6.58 8.46 5.05
C THR A 17 -6.57 9.97 5.28
N LEU A 18 -5.41 10.54 5.62
CA LEU A 18 -5.25 11.98 5.76
C LEU A 18 -5.71 12.76 4.52
N HIS A 19 -5.39 12.25 3.34
CA HIS A 19 -5.83 12.82 2.06
C HIS A 19 -7.37 12.91 1.98
N SER A 20 -8.07 11.84 2.37
CA SER A 20 -9.53 11.79 2.35
C SER A 20 -10.14 12.73 3.39
N ALA A 21 -9.64 12.69 4.64
CA ALA A 21 -10.13 13.52 5.73
C ALA A 21 -10.01 15.03 5.43
N LEU A 22 -8.92 15.42 4.75
CA LEU A 22 -8.59 16.82 4.44
C LEU A 22 -9.11 17.28 3.07
N GLY A 23 -9.71 16.38 2.28
CA GLY A 23 -10.12 16.66 0.90
C GLY A 23 -8.95 17.08 0.01
N ILE A 24 -7.78 16.46 0.20
CA ILE A 24 -6.56 16.75 -0.54
C ILE A 24 -6.37 15.69 -1.64
N PRO A 25 -6.62 16.04 -2.92
CA PRO A 25 -6.33 15.13 -4.03
C PRO A 25 -4.81 14.94 -4.23
N PRO A 26 -4.34 13.75 -4.64
CA PRO A 26 -2.93 13.52 -4.92
C PRO A 26 -2.41 14.42 -6.05
N GLY A 27 -1.30 15.11 -5.83
CA GLY A 27 -0.58 15.88 -6.86
C GLY A 27 -1.31 17.12 -7.39
N LEU A 28 -2.38 17.57 -6.73
CA LEU A 28 -3.15 18.76 -7.11
C LEU A 28 -3.27 19.72 -5.93
N ASN A 29 -3.39 21.02 -6.23
CA ASN A 29 -3.80 21.98 -5.21
C ASN A 29 -5.24 21.63 -4.78
N PRO A 30 -5.49 21.48 -3.47
CA PRO A 30 -6.82 21.09 -3.03
C PRO A 30 -7.81 22.26 -3.23
N PRO A 31 -9.06 21.97 -3.64
CA PRO A 31 -10.10 23.00 -3.75
C PRO A 31 -10.41 23.60 -2.36
N PRO A 32 -11.07 24.77 -2.30
CA PRO A 32 -11.51 25.34 -1.03
C PRO A 32 -12.34 24.32 -0.22
N PRO A 33 -12.22 24.29 1.12
CA PRO A 33 -13.02 23.39 1.94
C PRO A 33 -14.52 23.60 1.72
N THR A 34 -15.26 22.50 1.56
CA THR A 34 -16.73 22.55 1.46
C THR A 34 -17.35 22.87 2.81
N GLU A 35 -18.61 23.31 2.81
CA GLU A 35 -19.37 23.55 4.05
C GLU A 35 -19.50 22.28 4.89
N VAL A 36 -19.76 21.13 4.26
CA VAL A 36 -19.79 19.81 4.93
C VAL A 36 -18.47 19.52 5.62
N MET A 37 -17.33 19.77 4.96
CA MET A 37 -16.03 19.58 5.60
C MET A 37 -15.83 20.52 6.79
N ARG A 38 -16.23 21.78 6.68
CA ARG A 38 -16.13 22.73 7.82
C ARG A 38 -17.00 22.29 8.98
N ALA A 39 -18.21 21.82 8.72
CA ALA A 39 -19.11 21.29 9.75
C ALA A 39 -18.52 20.06 10.45
N THR A 40 -17.91 19.13 9.70
CA THR A 40 -17.23 17.97 10.29
C THR A 40 -16.03 18.39 11.14
N TRP A 41 -15.17 19.26 10.61
CA TRP A 41 -13.93 19.67 11.27
C TRP A 41 -14.14 20.67 12.41
N SER A 42 -15.25 21.40 12.46
CA SER A 42 -15.53 22.35 13.55
C SER A 42 -15.54 21.65 14.92
N GLN A 43 -16.08 20.43 14.98
CA GLN A 43 -16.17 19.61 16.19
C GLN A 43 -14.87 18.85 16.54
N VAL A 44 -13.89 18.80 15.64
CA VAL A 44 -12.65 18.04 15.88
C VAL A 44 -11.71 18.81 16.81
N GLY A 45 -11.54 18.35 18.04
CA GLY A 45 -10.54 18.88 18.98
C GLY A 45 -9.16 18.22 18.87
N VAL A 46 -9.13 16.93 18.51
CA VAL A 46 -7.90 16.11 18.44
C VAL A 46 -7.83 15.36 17.10
N LEU A 47 -6.65 15.35 16.47
CA LEU A 47 -6.32 14.62 15.25
C LEU A 47 -5.20 13.62 15.51
N PHE A 48 -5.48 12.32 15.33
CA PHE A 48 -4.47 11.26 15.34
C PHE A 48 -3.98 10.98 13.92
N ILE A 49 -2.67 10.85 13.75
CA ILE A 49 -2.00 10.55 12.49
C ILE A 49 -1.07 9.36 12.68
N ASP A 50 -1.49 8.20 12.19
CA ASP A 50 -0.68 6.99 12.17
C ASP A 50 0.21 6.89 10.92
N GLU A 51 1.29 6.11 11.04
CA GLU A 51 2.33 5.93 10.03
C GLU A 51 2.93 7.26 9.53
N PHE A 52 3.27 8.15 10.47
CA PHE A 52 3.78 9.49 10.20
C PHE A 52 5.14 9.50 9.47
N SER A 53 5.94 8.43 9.57
CA SER A 53 7.22 8.30 8.86
C SER A 53 7.09 8.45 7.34
N MET A 54 5.90 8.18 6.79
CA MET A 54 5.60 8.27 5.36
C MET A 54 5.07 9.65 4.92
N ILE A 55 4.95 10.63 5.84
CA ILE A 55 4.49 11.98 5.54
C ILE A 55 5.64 12.84 5.01
N SER A 56 5.46 13.41 3.81
CA SER A 56 6.43 14.35 3.25
C SER A 56 6.32 15.73 3.92
N PRO A 57 7.42 16.51 3.98
CA PRO A 57 7.35 17.85 4.55
C PRO A 57 6.43 18.79 3.76
N SER A 58 6.38 18.68 2.42
CA SER A 58 5.42 19.45 1.62
C SER A 58 3.96 19.13 1.96
N PHE A 59 3.63 17.86 2.20
CA PHE A 59 2.29 17.47 2.63
C PHE A 59 2.00 17.97 4.04
N PHE A 60 2.99 17.96 4.94
CA PHE A 60 2.83 18.48 6.30
C PHE A 60 2.50 19.98 6.31
N THR A 61 3.19 20.80 5.50
CA THR A 61 2.84 22.21 5.28
C THR A 61 1.41 22.36 4.76
N LEU A 62 1.00 21.51 3.82
CA LEU A 62 -0.35 21.55 3.27
C LEU A 62 -1.41 21.15 4.31
N LEU A 63 -1.09 20.19 5.18
CA LEU A 63 -1.94 19.75 6.29
C LEU A 63 -2.23 20.92 7.23
N ASP A 64 -1.20 21.60 7.75
CA ASP A 64 -1.37 22.77 8.63
C ASP A 64 -2.20 23.86 7.95
N LYS A 65 -1.84 24.23 6.72
CA LYS A 65 -2.61 25.21 5.92
C LYS A 65 -4.08 24.82 5.78
N ARG A 66 -4.37 23.54 5.53
CA ARG A 66 -5.74 23.03 5.37
C ARG A 66 -6.50 23.07 6.69
N LEU A 67 -5.88 22.71 7.81
CA LEU A 67 -6.53 22.76 9.13
C LEU A 67 -6.86 24.20 9.54
N ARG A 68 -5.96 25.15 9.30
CA ARG A 68 -6.21 26.60 9.51
C ARG A 68 -7.42 27.09 8.71
N GLN A 69 -7.55 26.66 7.45
CA GLN A 69 -8.71 26.98 6.60
C GLN A 69 -10.01 26.35 7.10
N LEU A 70 -9.96 25.11 7.58
CA LEU A 70 -11.12 24.38 8.09
C LEU A 70 -11.64 24.97 9.41
N LYS A 71 -10.72 25.38 10.29
CA LYS A 71 -11.02 25.99 11.59
C LYS A 71 -11.24 27.50 11.55
N VAL A 72 -11.00 28.14 10.39
CA VAL A 72 -11.08 29.61 10.21
C VAL A 72 -10.17 30.33 11.23
N ARG A 73 -8.95 29.81 11.38
CA ARG A 73 -7.92 30.33 12.30
C ARG A 73 -6.58 30.40 11.57
N PRO A 74 -6.36 31.42 10.71
CA PRO A 74 -5.18 31.48 9.84
C PRO A 74 -3.86 31.62 10.59
N ASP A 75 -3.87 32.17 11.79
CA ASP A 75 -2.64 32.47 12.55
C ASP A 75 -2.31 31.43 13.63
N VAL A 76 -3.19 30.44 13.83
CA VAL A 76 -3.02 29.40 14.86
C VAL A 76 -2.52 28.11 14.21
N PRO A 77 -1.38 27.55 14.62
CA PRO A 77 -0.91 26.24 14.14
C PRO A 77 -2.01 25.17 14.19
N PHE A 78 -2.15 24.42 13.11
CA PHE A 78 -3.17 23.40 12.88
C PHE A 78 -4.62 23.89 13.12
N GLY A 79 -4.87 25.20 13.05
CA GLY A 79 -6.16 25.78 13.40
C GLY A 79 -6.55 25.59 14.87
N GLY A 80 -5.59 25.34 15.76
CA GLY A 80 -5.81 25.07 17.19
C GLY A 80 -6.25 23.65 17.50
N ILE A 81 -6.08 22.71 16.57
CA ILE A 81 -6.33 21.28 16.80
C ILE A 81 -5.11 20.67 17.49
N HIS A 82 -5.32 19.84 18.52
CA HIS A 82 -4.27 19.01 19.09
C HIS A 82 -3.95 17.87 18.13
N VAL A 83 -2.69 17.72 17.72
CA VAL A 83 -2.28 16.69 16.77
C VAL A 83 -1.38 15.68 17.48
N ILE A 84 -1.74 14.40 17.36
CA ILE A 84 -0.97 13.27 17.89
C ILE A 84 -0.41 12.51 16.70
N PHE A 85 0.93 12.44 16.63
CA PHE A 85 1.65 11.71 15.60
C PHE A 85 2.08 10.35 16.13
N CYS A 86 1.84 9.30 15.35
CA CYS A 86 2.28 7.93 15.63
C CYS A 86 3.07 7.39 14.44
N GLY A 87 4.15 6.67 14.70
CA GLY A 87 4.96 6.05 13.65
C GLY A 87 6.35 5.68 14.15
N ASP A 88 7.09 5.00 13.28
CA ASP A 88 8.45 4.54 13.54
C ASP A 88 9.37 5.00 12.42
N PHE A 89 10.28 5.95 12.71
CA PHE A 89 11.17 6.55 11.71
C PHE A 89 12.25 5.60 11.19
N PHE A 90 12.40 4.42 11.81
CA PHE A 90 13.22 3.32 11.30
C PHE A 90 12.53 2.50 10.20
N GLN A 91 11.21 2.69 9.99
CA GLN A 91 10.47 2.06 8.90
C GLN A 91 10.63 2.85 7.59
N LEU A 92 9.64 2.77 6.69
CA LEU A 92 9.75 3.39 5.37
C LEU A 92 9.61 4.92 5.45
N PRO A 93 10.47 5.66 4.74
CA PRO A 93 10.32 7.09 4.54
C PRO A 93 9.24 7.40 3.47
N PRO A 94 8.90 8.67 3.24
CA PRO A 94 8.00 9.07 2.17
C PRO A 94 8.55 8.66 0.78
N VAL A 95 7.65 8.24 -0.13
CA VAL A 95 8.05 7.77 -1.46
C VAL A 95 8.33 8.93 -2.40
N GLY A 96 9.56 8.99 -2.94
CA GLY A 96 9.92 9.96 -3.98
C GLY A 96 10.01 11.42 -3.50
N THR A 97 10.01 11.64 -2.19
CA THR A 97 10.14 12.97 -1.56
C THR A 97 11.10 12.89 -0.37
N PRO A 98 11.71 14.01 0.06
CA PRO A 98 12.52 14.02 1.29
C PRO A 98 11.70 13.64 2.53
N THR A 99 12.40 13.20 3.59
CA THR A 99 11.80 13.03 4.91
C THR A 99 11.63 14.37 5.61
N ILE A 100 10.72 14.42 6.59
CA ILE A 100 10.43 15.64 7.36
C ILE A 100 11.60 16.09 8.27
N TYR A 101 12.51 15.18 8.58
CA TYR A 101 13.67 15.40 9.44
C TYR A 101 15.01 15.41 8.67
N SER A 102 15.02 15.25 7.34
CA SER A 102 16.28 15.31 6.59
C SER A 102 16.82 16.75 6.54
N THR A 103 18.13 16.88 6.74
CA THR A 103 18.86 18.15 6.52
C THR A 103 19.11 18.44 5.04
N LEU A 104 18.98 17.43 4.18
CA LEU A 104 19.25 17.54 2.75
C LEU A 104 18.09 18.24 2.03
N ASN A 105 18.43 19.35 1.34
CA ASN A 105 17.61 19.94 0.28
C ASN A 105 17.80 19.12 -1.00
N GLU A 106 17.40 17.86 -0.98
CA GLU A 106 17.74 16.87 -2.02
C GLU A 106 16.95 17.01 -3.33
N SER A 107 16.39 18.18 -3.62
CA SER A 107 15.76 18.46 -4.90
C SER A 107 16.38 19.67 -5.58
N LEU A 108 17.59 19.49 -6.11
CA LEU A 108 18.21 20.37 -7.12
C LEU A 108 17.34 20.57 -8.39
N HIS A 109 16.19 19.89 -8.49
CA HIS A 109 15.23 19.99 -9.58
C HIS A 109 13.78 20.32 -9.15
N SER A 110 13.53 20.67 -7.88
CA SER A 110 12.19 21.12 -7.48
C SER A 110 11.97 22.57 -7.87
N ASP A 111 10.76 22.90 -8.34
CA ASP A 111 10.35 24.29 -8.45
C ASP A 111 10.46 25.03 -7.11
N THR A 112 10.65 26.36 -7.15
CA THR A 112 10.86 27.20 -5.96
C THR A 112 9.74 27.04 -4.93
N ARG A 113 8.51 26.77 -5.39
CA ARG A 113 7.35 26.57 -4.54
C ARG A 113 7.43 25.27 -3.74
N THR A 114 7.81 24.15 -4.36
CA THR A 114 7.96 22.86 -3.69
C THR A 114 9.10 22.90 -2.68
N ALA A 115 10.20 23.58 -3.02
CA ALA A 115 11.30 23.82 -2.08
C ALA A 115 10.82 24.58 -0.83
N LEU A 116 10.05 25.66 -1.01
CA LEU A 116 9.49 26.43 0.11
C LEU A 116 8.52 25.59 0.96
N PHE A 117 7.63 24.81 0.33
CA PHE A 117 6.70 23.93 1.06
C PHE A 117 7.44 22.84 1.84
N ASN A 118 8.52 22.28 1.29
CA ASN A 118 9.36 21.34 2.01
C ASN A 118 10.04 22.02 3.20
N TRP A 119 10.63 23.19 3.01
CA TRP A 119 11.29 23.94 4.08
C TRP A 119 10.32 24.26 5.23
N ASN A 120 9.14 24.83 4.92
CA ASN A 120 8.11 25.13 5.91
C ASN A 120 7.72 23.89 6.73
N GLY A 121 7.60 22.73 6.07
CA GLY A 121 7.18 21.50 6.74
C GLY A 121 8.23 20.98 7.71
N LYS A 122 9.50 21.06 7.31
CA LYS A 122 10.64 20.70 8.17
C LYS A 122 10.74 21.62 9.38
N GLU A 123 10.60 22.93 9.18
CA GLU A 123 10.68 23.90 10.28
C GLU A 123 9.48 23.78 11.24
N MET A 124 8.28 23.56 10.69
CA MET A 124 7.11 23.29 11.51
C MET A 124 7.29 22.05 12.37
N TRP A 125 7.82 20.95 11.82
CA TRP A 125 8.07 19.72 12.58
C TRP A 125 9.03 19.93 13.76
N LYS A 126 10.09 20.70 13.56
CA LYS A 126 11.07 21.01 14.61
C LYS A 126 10.46 21.84 15.74
N THR A 127 9.46 22.67 15.43
CA THR A 127 8.90 23.67 16.36
C THR A 127 7.57 23.28 16.98
N CYS A 128 6.79 22.39 16.34
CA CYS A 128 5.44 22.04 16.79
C CYS A 128 5.37 20.86 17.77
N LEU A 129 6.46 20.12 17.95
CA LEU A 129 6.51 18.99 18.88
C LEU A 129 6.68 19.50 20.31
N THR A 130 5.63 19.36 21.11
CA THR A 130 5.66 19.71 22.54
C THR A 130 6.03 18.54 23.43
N ASP A 131 5.68 17.32 23.00
CA ASP A 131 5.71 16.10 23.78
C ASP A 131 6.13 14.93 22.90
N VAL A 132 6.96 14.04 23.44
CA VAL A 132 7.37 12.79 22.80
C VAL A 132 7.36 11.68 23.85
N VAL A 133 6.86 10.51 23.45
CA VAL A 133 6.90 9.27 24.24
C VAL A 133 7.30 8.13 23.30
N GLU A 134 8.39 7.42 23.60
CA GLU A 134 8.81 6.19 22.94
C GLU A 134 8.19 5.01 23.68
N LEU A 135 7.45 4.17 22.95
CA LEU A 135 6.93 2.91 23.50
C LEU A 135 8.01 1.84 23.38
N THR A 136 8.36 1.21 24.50
CA THR A 136 9.45 0.22 24.58
C THR A 136 8.97 -1.23 24.62
N GLU A 137 7.72 -1.47 25.07
CA GLU A 137 7.13 -2.80 25.12
C GLU A 137 6.54 -3.22 23.76
N ASN A 138 6.94 -4.42 23.29
CA ASN A 138 6.47 -4.96 22.03
C ASN A 138 5.46 -6.10 22.24
N HIS A 139 4.22 -5.88 21.83
CA HIS A 139 3.14 -6.89 21.95
C HIS A 139 2.95 -7.77 20.70
N ARG A 140 3.77 -7.62 19.65
CA ARG A 140 3.57 -8.32 18.36
C ARG A 140 4.16 -9.73 18.37
N PHE A 141 5.29 -9.93 19.03
CA PHE A 141 6.11 -11.12 18.89
C PHE A 141 5.82 -12.14 19.97
N GLN A 142 5.89 -13.42 19.60
CA GLN A 142 5.71 -14.55 20.52
C GLN A 142 7.06 -15.19 20.90
N ASP A 143 8.10 -14.93 20.12
CA ASP A 143 9.45 -15.46 20.30
C ASP A 143 10.38 -14.32 20.76
N ASP A 144 10.87 -14.43 21.99
CA ASP A 144 11.74 -13.43 22.60
C ASP A 144 13.07 -13.29 21.85
N LYS A 145 13.64 -14.38 21.30
CA LYS A 145 14.89 -14.32 20.54
C LYS A 145 14.67 -13.53 19.25
N TRP A 146 13.57 -13.80 18.55
CA TRP A 146 13.24 -13.07 17.33
C TRP A 146 12.92 -11.61 17.58
N ALA A 147 12.19 -11.29 18.65
CA ALA A 147 11.91 -9.92 19.06
C ALA A 147 13.21 -9.12 19.31
N VAL A 148 14.15 -9.70 20.06
CA VAL A 148 15.46 -9.10 20.34
C VAL A 148 16.29 -8.91 19.06
N SER A 149 16.24 -9.87 18.13
CA SER A 149 16.87 -9.73 16.81
C SER A 149 16.27 -8.56 16.04
N LEU A 150 14.95 -8.40 16.06
CA LEU A 150 14.25 -7.36 15.32
C LEU A 150 14.55 -5.95 15.82
N GLU A 151 14.85 -5.74 17.10
CA GLU A 151 15.29 -4.42 17.59
C GLU A 151 16.64 -4.01 16.97
N ARG A 152 17.55 -4.96 16.72
CA ARG A 152 18.80 -4.70 15.99
C ARG A 152 18.56 -4.47 14.50
N TRP A 153 17.64 -5.23 13.90
CA TRP A 153 17.20 -4.97 12.52
C TRP A 153 16.54 -3.60 12.36
N ARG A 154 15.76 -3.14 13.35
CA ARG A 154 15.09 -1.83 13.38
C ARG A 154 16.10 -0.71 13.20
N ILE A 155 17.19 -0.71 13.96
CA ILE A 155 18.23 0.31 13.86
C ILE A 155 19.27 0.03 12.75
N ASN A 156 19.04 -0.99 11.94
CA ASN A 156 19.93 -1.47 10.88
C ASN A 156 21.36 -1.80 11.36
N GLN A 157 21.45 -2.49 12.51
CA GLN A 157 22.70 -2.98 13.11
C GLN A 157 22.58 -4.46 13.53
N PRO A 158 22.24 -5.38 12.60
CA PRO A 158 22.17 -6.80 12.91
C PRO A 158 23.54 -7.36 13.29
N SER A 159 23.56 -8.31 14.22
CA SER A 159 24.72 -9.15 14.51
C SER A 159 24.93 -10.21 13.42
N ALA A 160 26.09 -10.89 13.46
CA ALA A 160 26.36 -12.02 12.58
C ALA A 160 25.32 -13.14 12.75
N ASP A 161 24.89 -13.41 13.99
CA ASP A 161 23.88 -14.42 14.30
C ASP A 161 22.51 -14.05 13.76
N ASP A 162 22.12 -12.77 13.83
CA ASP A 162 20.84 -12.30 13.26
C ASP A 162 20.79 -12.53 11.74
N ILE A 163 21.91 -12.25 11.06
CA ILE A 163 22.05 -12.46 9.62
C ILE A 163 22.01 -13.95 9.31
N ALA A 164 22.72 -14.78 10.07
CA ALA A 164 22.73 -16.23 9.92
C ALA A 164 21.34 -16.83 10.12
N ASP A 165 20.59 -16.36 11.12
CA ASP A 165 19.20 -16.75 11.40
C ASP A 165 18.30 -16.45 10.19
N VAL A 166 18.37 -15.24 9.61
CA VAL A 166 17.60 -14.90 8.39
C VAL A 166 18.06 -15.73 7.18
N ASN A 167 19.36 -15.95 7.03
CA ASN A 167 19.92 -16.75 5.93
C ASN A 167 19.62 -18.25 6.06
N SER A 168 19.36 -18.75 7.27
CA SER A 168 18.90 -20.13 7.50
C SER A 168 17.52 -20.38 6.89
N ARG A 169 16.74 -19.31 6.66
CA ARG A 169 15.40 -19.34 6.04
C ARG A 169 15.44 -19.27 4.52
N PHE A 170 16.63 -19.33 3.92
CA PHE A 170 16.79 -19.32 2.47
C PHE A 170 16.25 -20.57 1.81
N MET A 171 15.42 -20.37 0.78
CA MET A 171 14.84 -21.41 -0.04
C MET A 171 15.25 -21.20 -1.50
N ALA A 172 15.95 -22.18 -2.07
CA ALA A 172 16.32 -22.14 -3.48
C ALA A 172 15.07 -22.29 -4.36
N CYS A 173 15.00 -21.51 -5.44
CA CYS A 173 13.84 -21.46 -6.35
C CYS A 173 13.52 -22.80 -7.07
N THR A 174 14.38 -23.81 -6.91
CA THR A 174 14.19 -25.18 -7.44
C THR A 174 13.38 -26.09 -6.51
N SER A 175 13.11 -25.67 -5.27
CA SER A 175 12.33 -26.48 -4.34
C SER A 175 10.84 -26.42 -4.70
N THR A 176 10.19 -27.58 -4.83
CA THR A 176 8.74 -27.73 -5.06
C THR A 176 7.89 -27.47 -3.81
N THR A 177 8.46 -26.86 -2.78
CA THR A 177 7.79 -26.62 -1.48
C THR A 177 6.54 -25.77 -1.67
N GLU A 178 5.38 -26.34 -1.34
CA GLU A 178 4.14 -25.58 -1.30
C GLU A 178 4.21 -24.56 -0.17
N LEU A 179 4.05 -23.27 -0.52
CA LEU A 179 3.92 -22.22 0.47
C LEU A 179 2.54 -22.28 1.12
N PRO A 180 2.42 -21.99 2.43
CA PRO A 180 1.13 -21.89 3.09
C PRO A 180 0.18 -20.93 2.36
N LYS A 181 -1.12 -21.26 2.36
CA LYS A 181 -2.14 -20.40 1.76
C LYS A 181 -2.06 -18.98 2.35
N ASN A 182 -2.27 -17.97 1.51
CA ASN A 182 -2.24 -16.54 1.85
C ASN A 182 -0.87 -15.96 2.20
N THR A 183 0.23 -16.70 2.01
CA THR A 183 1.60 -16.19 2.12
C THR A 183 1.81 -14.99 1.18
N ILE A 184 2.41 -13.92 1.71
CA ILE A 184 2.76 -12.72 0.93
C ILE A 184 4.20 -12.85 0.45
N ILE A 185 4.44 -12.64 -0.84
CA ILE A 185 5.78 -12.42 -1.38
C ILE A 185 6.04 -10.91 -1.41
N ALA A 186 6.93 -10.43 -0.55
CA ALA A 186 7.26 -9.02 -0.45
C ALA A 186 8.45 -8.66 -1.35
N VAL A 187 8.27 -7.66 -2.22
CA VAL A 187 9.31 -7.16 -3.13
C VAL A 187 9.51 -5.66 -3.00
N PRO A 188 10.68 -5.11 -3.35
CA PRO A 188 10.96 -3.69 -3.13
C PRO A 188 10.24 -2.78 -4.12
N GLU A 189 10.13 -3.19 -5.39
CA GLU A 189 9.68 -2.34 -6.48
C GLU A 189 8.39 -2.84 -7.13
N ASN A 190 7.55 -1.91 -7.59
CA ASN A 190 6.36 -2.24 -8.39
C ASN A 190 6.73 -2.98 -9.68
N LYS A 191 7.89 -2.67 -10.29
CA LYS A 191 8.37 -3.37 -11.49
C LYS A 191 8.57 -4.87 -11.21
N THR A 192 9.28 -5.20 -10.14
CA THR A 192 9.50 -6.60 -9.72
C THR A 192 8.18 -7.28 -9.35
N ARG A 193 7.28 -6.57 -8.66
CA ARG A 193 5.94 -7.07 -8.34
C ARG A 193 5.18 -7.49 -9.59
N GLU A 194 5.11 -6.61 -10.59
CA GLU A 194 4.42 -6.88 -11.86
C GLU A 194 5.06 -8.04 -12.63
N GLN A 195 6.39 -8.10 -12.70
CA GLN A 195 7.09 -9.21 -13.34
C GLN A 195 6.77 -10.55 -12.66
N GLY A 196 6.79 -10.59 -11.33
CA GLY A 196 6.47 -11.80 -10.59
C GLY A 196 4.99 -12.20 -10.71
N ILE A 197 4.06 -11.23 -10.74
CA ILE A 197 2.63 -11.53 -10.97
C ILE A 197 2.43 -12.11 -12.36
N ARG A 198 3.04 -11.53 -13.39
CA ARG A 198 2.96 -12.05 -14.76
C ARG A 198 3.54 -13.46 -14.87
N PHE A 199 4.64 -13.73 -14.17
CA PHE A 199 5.21 -15.08 -14.11
C PHE A 199 4.24 -16.06 -13.43
N ALA A 200 3.64 -15.68 -12.29
CA ALA A 200 2.65 -16.50 -11.61
C ALA A 200 1.39 -16.74 -12.47
N GLU A 201 0.96 -15.74 -13.24
CA GLU A 201 -0.13 -15.87 -14.22
C GLU A 201 0.26 -16.82 -15.35
N GLN A 202 1.45 -16.70 -15.92
CA GLN A 202 1.95 -17.64 -16.94
C GLN A 202 2.01 -19.08 -16.43
N GLU A 203 2.45 -19.28 -15.19
CA GLU A 203 2.48 -20.60 -14.56
C GLU A 203 1.08 -21.14 -14.28
N LEU A 204 0.13 -20.29 -13.86
CA LEU A 204 -1.27 -20.68 -13.77
C LEU A 204 -1.80 -21.13 -15.14
N LEU A 205 -1.55 -20.34 -16.19
CA LEU A 205 -1.94 -20.67 -17.55
C LEU A 205 -1.24 -21.93 -18.05
N SER A 206 -0.01 -22.20 -17.59
CA SER A 206 0.77 -23.37 -18.00
C SER A 206 0.07 -24.67 -17.57
N ARG A 207 -0.61 -24.64 -16.41
CA ARG A 207 -1.38 -25.74 -15.82
C ARG A 207 -2.79 -25.90 -16.39
N LEU A 208 -3.26 -24.93 -17.18
CA LEU A 208 -4.56 -25.02 -17.84
C LEU A 208 -4.52 -25.99 -19.03
N GLY A 209 -5.41 -26.99 -19.02
CA GLY A 209 -5.65 -27.87 -20.17
C GLY A 209 -6.62 -27.30 -21.21
N LYS A 210 -7.06 -28.15 -22.15
CA LYS A 210 -8.26 -27.90 -22.96
C LYS A 210 -9.50 -27.85 -22.07
N ILE A 211 -10.53 -27.12 -22.49
CA ILE A 211 -11.83 -27.21 -21.84
C ILE A 211 -12.46 -28.55 -22.20
N THR A 212 -12.90 -29.26 -21.17
CA THR A 212 -13.55 -30.57 -21.22
C THR A 212 -14.95 -30.46 -20.64
N GLU A 213 -15.77 -31.51 -20.71
CA GLU A 213 -17.10 -31.51 -20.06
C GLU A 213 -17.03 -31.23 -18.56
N SER A 214 -16.01 -31.76 -17.87
CA SER A 214 -15.77 -31.51 -16.44
C SER A 214 -15.33 -30.07 -16.12
N THR A 215 -14.83 -29.32 -17.10
CA THR A 215 -14.40 -27.91 -16.98
C THR A 215 -15.17 -26.97 -17.91
N SER A 216 -16.38 -27.39 -18.30
CA SER A 216 -17.27 -26.73 -19.27
C SER A 216 -17.69 -25.31 -18.91
N THR A 217 -17.53 -24.91 -17.65
CA THR A 217 -17.86 -23.58 -17.14
C THR A 217 -16.63 -22.99 -16.45
N TRP A 218 -16.55 -21.66 -16.40
CA TRP A 218 -15.42 -21.00 -15.74
C TRP A 218 -15.44 -21.24 -14.23
N GLU A 219 -16.63 -21.40 -13.63
CA GLU A 219 -16.84 -21.68 -12.21
C GLU A 219 -16.23 -23.03 -11.81
N LYS A 220 -16.51 -24.09 -12.58
CA LYS A 220 -15.91 -25.43 -12.35
C LYS A 220 -14.39 -25.40 -12.44
N ARG A 221 -13.86 -24.48 -13.25
CA ARG A 221 -12.42 -24.32 -13.46
C ARG A 221 -11.76 -23.36 -12.46
N GLY A 222 -12.56 -22.55 -11.77
CA GLY A 222 -12.11 -21.58 -10.79
C GLY A 222 -11.35 -20.38 -11.35
N VAL A 223 -11.32 -20.18 -12.68
CA VAL A 223 -10.59 -19.07 -13.33
C VAL A 223 -11.39 -18.45 -14.46
N LEU A 224 -11.48 -17.12 -14.45
CA LEU A 224 -12.08 -16.30 -15.50
C LEU A 224 -11.16 -15.12 -15.84
N LEU A 225 -10.81 -14.96 -17.11
CA LEU A 225 -10.05 -13.81 -17.58
C LEU A 225 -10.99 -12.62 -17.82
N ILE A 226 -10.77 -11.52 -17.10
CA ILE A 226 -11.50 -10.27 -17.24
C ILE A 226 -10.64 -9.28 -18.02
N GLN A 227 -10.95 -9.11 -19.30
CA GLN A 227 -10.25 -8.15 -20.17
C GLN A 227 -10.80 -6.74 -19.97
N ALA A 228 -9.93 -5.74 -19.85
CA ALA A 228 -10.33 -4.36 -19.71
C ALA A 228 -11.11 -3.90 -20.95
N THR A 229 -12.17 -3.13 -20.72
CA THR A 229 -12.90 -2.49 -21.81
C THR A 229 -12.20 -1.19 -22.17
N VAL A 230 -11.78 -1.06 -23.43
CA VAL A 230 -11.11 0.13 -23.95
C VAL A 230 -12.12 0.88 -24.81
N THR A 231 -12.21 2.20 -24.64
CA THR A 231 -13.08 3.05 -25.46
C THR A 231 -12.29 4.29 -25.86
N ALA A 232 -12.21 4.60 -27.15
CA ALA A 232 -11.58 5.84 -27.60
C ALA A 232 -12.38 7.06 -27.10
N THR A 233 -11.69 8.09 -26.59
CA THR A 233 -12.35 9.30 -26.02
C THR A 233 -12.26 10.53 -26.91
N SER A 234 -11.43 10.53 -27.96
CA SER A 234 -11.21 11.72 -28.78
C SER A 234 -12.23 11.83 -29.91
N LYS A 235 -13.08 12.86 -29.86
CA LYS A 235 -13.88 13.34 -31.01
C LYS A 235 -13.06 14.09 -32.06
N LYS A 236 -11.82 14.50 -31.75
CA LYS A 236 -10.97 15.32 -32.64
C LYS A 236 -10.30 14.53 -33.77
N PHE A 237 -10.29 13.21 -33.67
CA PHE A 237 -9.78 12.32 -34.69
C PHE A 237 -10.76 11.15 -34.74
N ASN A 238 -11.39 10.87 -35.89
CA ASN A 238 -12.23 9.70 -36.13
C ASN A 238 -11.39 8.41 -36.06
N PHE A 239 -10.79 8.15 -34.90
CA PHE A 239 -9.88 7.04 -34.69
C PHE A 239 -10.61 5.96 -33.88
N ASN A 240 -11.13 4.97 -34.59
CA ASN A 240 -11.52 3.71 -34.00
C ASN A 240 -10.29 2.79 -34.02
N PRO A 241 -9.73 2.42 -32.85
CA PRO A 241 -8.59 1.51 -32.82
C PRO A 241 -8.97 0.16 -33.42
N THR A 242 -8.04 -0.48 -34.13
CA THR A 242 -8.22 -1.87 -34.58
C THR A 242 -8.23 -2.83 -33.39
N GLN A 243 -8.70 -4.07 -33.58
CA GLN A 243 -8.63 -5.10 -32.51
C GLN A 243 -7.20 -5.31 -31.99
N ASP A 244 -6.21 -5.33 -32.88
CA ASP A 244 -4.79 -5.43 -32.52
C ASP A 244 -4.31 -4.23 -31.71
N GLU A 245 -4.81 -3.02 -32.01
CA GLU A 245 -4.48 -1.82 -31.25
C GLU A 245 -5.13 -1.82 -29.87
N GLU A 246 -6.38 -2.27 -29.76
CA GLU A 246 -7.03 -2.47 -28.45
C GLU A 246 -6.29 -3.51 -27.61
N GLU A 247 -5.85 -4.61 -28.22
CA GLU A 247 -5.08 -5.64 -27.53
C GLU A 247 -3.70 -5.11 -27.11
N LYS A 248 -3.02 -4.36 -27.98
CA LYS A 248 -1.81 -3.63 -27.60
C LYS A 248 -2.08 -2.69 -26.43
N ILE A 249 -3.18 -1.92 -26.45
CA ILE A 249 -3.63 -1.02 -25.36
C ILE A 249 -3.80 -1.79 -24.04
N ARG A 250 -4.50 -2.92 -24.07
CA ARG A 250 -4.69 -3.80 -22.90
C ARG A 250 -3.35 -4.35 -22.38
N ASN A 251 -2.39 -4.57 -23.27
CA ASN A 251 -1.06 -5.09 -22.98
C ASN A 251 0.01 -3.99 -22.76
N PHE A 252 -0.32 -2.68 -22.74
CA PHE A 252 0.67 -1.62 -22.48
C PHE A 252 1.35 -1.87 -21.13
N ASN A 253 2.66 -1.63 -21.07
CA ASN A 253 3.38 -1.75 -19.81
C ASN A 253 2.99 -0.65 -18.81
N ASP A 254 2.87 -1.08 -17.57
CA ASP A 254 2.24 -0.49 -16.37
C ASP A 254 2.45 1.02 -16.09
N LYS A 255 3.55 1.63 -16.56
CA LYS A 255 3.88 3.03 -16.21
C LYS A 255 2.83 4.06 -16.62
N GLN A 256 1.97 3.78 -17.60
CA GLN A 256 0.87 4.68 -18.01
C GLN A 256 -0.52 4.20 -17.58
N LEU A 257 -0.73 2.89 -17.37
CA LEU A 257 -2.05 2.32 -17.11
C LEU A 257 -2.41 2.28 -15.62
N LYS A 258 -1.45 2.22 -14.69
CA LYS A 258 -1.67 2.01 -13.23
C LYS A 258 -2.46 0.73 -12.83
N THR A 259 -3.06 0.03 -13.80
CA THR A 259 -3.76 -1.25 -13.69
C THR A 259 -3.49 -2.05 -14.97
N VAL A 260 -3.18 -3.33 -14.85
CA VAL A 260 -3.00 -4.25 -15.98
C VAL A 260 -4.32 -4.34 -16.76
N GLY A 261 -4.25 -4.35 -18.10
CA GLY A 261 -5.46 -4.47 -18.93
C GLY A 261 -6.14 -5.82 -18.83
N ASN A 262 -5.45 -6.87 -18.35
CA ASN A 262 -6.02 -8.18 -18.08
C ASN A 262 -6.01 -8.46 -16.58
N LEU A 263 -7.11 -9.00 -16.07
CA LEU A 263 -7.24 -9.45 -14.68
C LEU A 263 -7.74 -10.88 -14.67
N TYR A 264 -6.92 -11.81 -14.17
CA TYR A 264 -7.38 -13.19 -13.92
C TYR A 264 -8.13 -13.20 -12.59
N GLY A 265 -9.43 -13.50 -12.63
CA GLY A 265 -10.26 -13.76 -11.46
C GLY A 265 -10.19 -15.23 -11.09
N ILE A 266 -9.46 -15.54 -10.01
CA ILE A 266 -9.20 -16.89 -9.52
C ILE A 266 -9.95 -17.07 -8.20
N LEU A 267 -10.94 -17.96 -8.19
CA LEU A 267 -11.75 -18.20 -7.00
C LEU A 267 -10.88 -18.73 -5.85
N GLY A 268 -11.12 -18.20 -4.64
CA GLY A 268 -10.34 -18.54 -3.45
C GLY A 268 -8.96 -17.90 -3.36
N ASN A 269 -8.50 -17.16 -4.39
CA ASN A 269 -7.23 -16.45 -4.33
C ASN A 269 -7.35 -15.10 -3.60
N THR A 270 -6.24 -14.63 -3.02
CA THR A 270 -6.18 -13.32 -2.37
C THR A 270 -5.89 -12.22 -3.39
N TYR A 271 -6.63 -11.11 -3.27
CA TYR A 271 -6.45 -9.88 -4.03
C TYR A 271 -6.23 -8.70 -3.09
N VAL A 272 -5.64 -7.64 -3.64
CA VAL A 272 -5.45 -6.36 -2.99
C VAL A 272 -6.33 -5.33 -3.69
N VAL A 273 -7.18 -4.65 -2.91
CA VAL A 273 -8.01 -3.54 -3.39
C VAL A 273 -7.10 -2.36 -3.78
N GLY A 274 -7.36 -1.73 -4.92
CA GLY A 274 -6.55 -0.66 -5.50
C GLY A 274 -7.05 0.76 -5.22
N LYS A 275 -8.26 0.91 -4.66
CA LYS A 275 -8.88 2.21 -4.37
C LYS A 275 -9.57 2.25 -3.00
N ASN A 276 -9.78 3.45 -2.48
CA ASN A 276 -10.59 3.65 -1.29
C ASN A 276 -12.06 3.69 -1.71
N GLU A 277 -12.83 2.67 -1.32
CA GLU A 277 -14.29 2.64 -1.53
C GLU A 277 -15.03 3.03 -0.26
N SER A 278 -14.77 2.30 0.82
CA SER A 278 -15.34 2.56 2.14
C SER A 278 -14.35 2.13 3.21
N VAL A 279 -13.48 3.05 3.61
CA VAL A 279 -12.45 2.79 4.64
C VAL A 279 -13.11 2.39 5.97
N VAL A 280 -14.25 3.00 6.29
CA VAL A 280 -15.08 2.68 7.47
C VAL A 280 -15.68 1.28 7.44
N ASN A 281 -15.76 0.63 6.27
CA ASN A 281 -16.18 -0.77 6.14
C ASN A 281 -14.99 -1.69 5.85
N GLY A 282 -13.75 -1.21 6.06
CA GLY A 282 -12.54 -1.96 5.80
C GLY A 282 -12.14 -2.08 4.33
N ILE A 283 -12.73 -1.30 3.41
CA ILE A 283 -12.50 -1.35 1.96
C ILE A 283 -11.67 -0.14 1.51
N ALA A 284 -10.35 -0.25 1.63
CA ALA A 284 -9.38 0.75 1.21
C ALA A 284 -8.31 0.21 0.25
N ASN A 285 -7.57 1.10 -0.42
CA ASN A 285 -6.39 0.74 -1.18
C ASN A 285 -5.38 0.02 -0.27
N GLY A 286 -5.02 -1.21 -0.65
CA GLY A 286 -4.16 -2.10 0.11
C GLY A 286 -4.91 -3.15 0.95
N THR A 287 -6.24 -3.07 1.04
CA THR A 287 -7.07 -4.09 1.70
C THR A 287 -6.89 -5.43 1.02
N ARG A 288 -6.56 -6.47 1.80
CA ARG A 288 -6.49 -7.85 1.32
C ARG A 288 -7.83 -8.54 1.51
N ALA A 289 -8.28 -9.25 0.48
CA ALA A 289 -9.53 -9.99 0.51
C ALA A 289 -9.50 -11.19 -0.45
N ILE A 290 -10.28 -12.23 -0.15
CA ILE A 290 -10.33 -13.47 -0.93
C ILE A 290 -11.48 -13.38 -1.91
N LEU A 291 -11.23 -13.61 -3.20
CA LEU A 291 -12.27 -13.63 -4.23
C LEU A 291 -13.21 -14.82 -4.01
N GLN A 292 -14.50 -14.54 -3.80
CA GLN A 292 -15.53 -15.57 -3.57
C GLN A 292 -16.31 -15.88 -4.84
N SER A 293 -16.67 -14.86 -5.61
CA SER A 293 -17.44 -15.04 -6.84
C SER A 293 -17.28 -13.86 -7.79
N ILE A 294 -17.62 -14.09 -9.06
CA ILE A 294 -17.69 -13.08 -10.11
C ILE A 294 -19.12 -13.10 -10.63
N VAL A 295 -19.84 -12.00 -10.46
CA VAL A 295 -21.24 -11.88 -10.87
C VAL A 295 -21.27 -11.30 -12.26
N LEU A 296 -21.69 -12.10 -13.23
CA LEU A 296 -21.87 -11.69 -14.61
C LEU A 296 -23.25 -11.04 -14.81
N LYS A 297 -23.34 -10.12 -15.77
CA LYS A 297 -24.63 -9.58 -16.21
C LYS A 297 -25.36 -10.62 -17.04
N ASN A 298 -26.69 -10.53 -17.11
CA ASN A 298 -27.51 -11.39 -17.96
C ASN A 298 -27.14 -11.28 -19.46
N THR A 299 -26.52 -10.16 -19.86
CA THR A 299 -26.06 -9.90 -21.23
C THR A 299 -24.61 -10.33 -21.48
N ALA A 300 -23.94 -10.91 -20.48
CA ALA A 300 -22.51 -11.23 -20.57
C ALA A 300 -22.24 -12.29 -21.64
N GLN A 301 -21.24 -12.03 -22.48
CA GLN A 301 -20.79 -12.97 -23.50
C GLN A 301 -19.49 -13.64 -23.04
N ILE A 302 -19.59 -14.88 -22.54
CA ILE A 302 -18.42 -15.67 -22.18
C ILE A 302 -17.79 -16.22 -23.45
N ARG A 303 -16.54 -15.86 -23.70
CA ARG A 303 -15.74 -16.32 -24.83
C ARG A 303 -14.71 -17.33 -24.35
N VAL A 304 -14.31 -18.24 -25.23
CA VAL A 304 -13.15 -19.11 -25.00
C VAL A 304 -11.98 -18.54 -25.79
N LEU A 305 -10.89 -18.18 -25.10
CA LEU A 305 -9.65 -17.78 -25.74
C LEU A 305 -8.71 -18.98 -25.79
N ASN A 306 -8.15 -19.22 -26.98
CA ASN A 306 -7.10 -20.21 -27.19
C ASN A 306 -5.75 -19.57 -26.87
N LEU A 307 -4.98 -20.24 -26.03
CA LEU A 307 -3.63 -19.88 -25.63
C LEU A 307 -2.63 -20.83 -26.30
N GLU A 308 -1.34 -20.52 -26.20
CA GLU A 308 -0.28 -21.37 -26.73
C GLU A 308 -0.36 -22.82 -26.20
N GLY A 309 -0.03 -23.79 -27.05
CA GLY A 309 0.02 -25.20 -26.67
C GLY A 309 -1.35 -25.86 -26.48
N SER A 310 -2.37 -25.47 -27.27
CA SER A 310 -3.75 -25.98 -27.19
C SER A 310 -4.50 -25.68 -25.88
N LYS A 311 -4.01 -24.74 -25.07
CA LYS A 311 -4.62 -24.38 -23.80
C LYS A 311 -5.77 -23.41 -24.04
N GLN A 312 -6.77 -23.43 -23.16
CA GLN A 312 -7.94 -22.56 -23.30
C GLN A 312 -8.22 -21.83 -22.00
N VAL A 313 -8.87 -20.68 -22.05
CA VAL A 313 -9.37 -19.95 -20.86
C VAL A 313 -10.71 -19.27 -21.18
N HIS A 314 -11.64 -19.31 -20.23
CA HIS A 314 -12.87 -18.52 -20.34
C HIS A 314 -12.55 -17.05 -20.12
N ALA A 315 -13.11 -16.17 -20.94
CA ALA A 315 -12.86 -14.75 -20.90
C ALA A 315 -14.13 -13.93 -21.11
N VAL A 316 -14.20 -12.80 -20.42
CA VAL A 316 -15.24 -11.77 -20.56
C VAL A 316 -14.58 -10.39 -20.61
N PHE A 317 -15.33 -9.38 -21.03
CA PHE A 317 -14.89 -8.00 -20.83
C PHE A 317 -15.32 -7.49 -19.46
N ALA A 318 -14.59 -6.50 -18.93
CA ALA A 318 -14.92 -5.86 -17.67
C ALA A 318 -16.34 -5.26 -17.64
N HIS A 319 -16.90 -4.88 -18.80
CA HIS A 319 -18.28 -4.40 -18.87
C HIS A 319 -19.35 -5.51 -18.79
N ASP A 320 -18.99 -6.76 -19.04
CA ASP A 320 -19.86 -7.93 -18.89
C ASP A 320 -20.03 -8.34 -17.43
N VAL A 321 -19.08 -7.95 -16.57
CA VAL A 321 -19.09 -8.26 -15.14
C VAL A 321 -19.85 -7.18 -14.39
N GLN A 322 -20.85 -7.59 -13.59
CA GLN A 322 -21.61 -6.70 -12.71
C GLN A 322 -20.76 -6.29 -11.50
N CYS A 323 -20.21 -7.27 -10.79
CA CYS A 323 -19.30 -7.06 -9.67
C CYS A 323 -18.44 -8.30 -9.39
N MET A 324 -17.34 -8.10 -8.67
CA MET A 324 -16.56 -9.18 -8.06
C MET A 324 -16.82 -9.15 -6.55
N VAL A 325 -17.16 -10.28 -5.95
CA VAL A 325 -17.46 -10.39 -4.52
C VAL A 325 -16.25 -10.92 -3.78
N PHE A 326 -15.79 -10.16 -2.80
CA PHE A 326 -14.62 -10.47 -1.98
C PHE A 326 -15.02 -10.68 -0.53
N LYS A 327 -14.32 -11.59 0.17
CA LYS A 327 -14.44 -11.79 1.62
C LYS A 327 -13.23 -11.21 2.33
N HIS A 328 -13.44 -10.42 3.38
CA HIS A 328 -12.34 -9.92 4.21
C HIS A 328 -11.52 -11.06 4.81
N THR A 329 -10.19 -10.90 4.82
CA THR A 329 -9.29 -11.84 5.50
C THR A 329 -9.14 -11.55 7.00
N LYS A 330 -9.50 -10.34 7.44
CA LYS A 330 -9.38 -9.93 8.84
C LYS A 330 -10.64 -10.24 9.61
N THR A 331 -10.47 -10.78 10.82
CA THR A 331 -11.55 -11.19 11.72
C THR A 331 -12.50 -10.04 12.06
N SER A 332 -11.96 -8.83 12.27
CA SER A 332 -12.75 -7.62 12.58
C SER A 332 -13.80 -7.28 11.53
N TRP A 333 -13.59 -7.69 10.28
CA TRP A 333 -14.48 -7.41 9.15
C TRP A 333 -15.09 -8.68 8.55
N SER A 334 -14.61 -9.87 8.90
CA SER A 334 -15.10 -11.13 8.33
C SER A 334 -16.50 -11.51 8.80
N THR A 335 -17.00 -10.86 9.86
CA THR A 335 -18.35 -11.03 10.41
C THR A 335 -19.24 -9.80 10.19
N ALA A 336 -18.73 -8.76 9.53
CA ALA A 336 -19.48 -7.53 9.32
C ALA A 336 -20.64 -7.75 8.34
N ASP A 337 -21.86 -7.35 8.73
CA ASP A 337 -23.05 -7.37 7.88
C ASP A 337 -23.25 -6.02 7.17
N THR A 338 -22.23 -5.61 6.42
CA THR A 338 -22.23 -4.31 5.73
C THR A 338 -23.14 -4.31 4.49
N PHE A 339 -23.22 -5.45 3.81
CA PHE A 339 -23.95 -5.61 2.55
C PHE A 339 -24.99 -6.72 2.69
N LYS A 340 -26.22 -6.35 3.09
CA LYS A 340 -27.31 -7.28 3.45
C LYS A 340 -27.62 -8.37 2.41
N SER A 341 -27.31 -8.14 1.14
CA SER A 341 -27.54 -9.10 0.05
C SER A 341 -26.37 -10.07 -0.19
N LEU A 342 -25.30 -9.97 0.61
CA LEU A 342 -24.10 -10.79 0.50
C LEU A 342 -23.87 -11.55 1.82
N PRO A 343 -23.12 -12.67 1.80
CA PRO A 343 -22.70 -13.34 3.02
C PRO A 343 -21.92 -12.42 3.96
N LEU A 344 -21.92 -12.73 5.26
CA LEU A 344 -21.19 -11.95 6.27
C LEU A 344 -19.70 -11.78 5.90
N GLY A 345 -19.22 -10.55 6.07
CA GLY A 345 -17.86 -10.15 5.74
C GLY A 345 -17.52 -10.11 4.25
N CYS A 346 -18.51 -10.28 3.38
CA CYS A 346 -18.34 -10.09 1.94
C CYS A 346 -18.70 -8.67 1.50
N PHE A 347 -18.01 -8.20 0.46
CA PHE A 347 -18.26 -6.90 -0.16
C PHE A 347 -18.07 -6.97 -1.68
N PRO A 348 -18.82 -6.18 -2.45
CA PRO A 348 -18.65 -6.11 -3.89
C PRO A 348 -17.59 -5.06 -4.25
N ILE A 349 -16.78 -5.35 -5.27
CA ILE A 349 -16.01 -4.36 -6.00
C ILE A 349 -16.62 -4.25 -7.39
N THR A 350 -16.80 -3.01 -7.86
CA THR A 350 -17.25 -2.70 -9.22
C THR A 350 -16.11 -2.08 -10.02
N THR A 351 -16.25 -2.12 -11.35
CA THR A 351 -15.28 -1.52 -12.26
C THR A 351 -15.13 -0.02 -12.05
N THR A 352 -13.91 0.48 -12.15
CA THR A 352 -13.62 1.90 -12.33
C THR A 352 -13.23 2.20 -13.76
N THR A 353 -13.28 3.49 -14.09
CA THR A 353 -12.91 3.98 -15.41
C THR A 353 -11.86 5.08 -15.28
N GLN A 354 -10.81 5.00 -16.08
CA GLN A 354 -9.71 5.97 -16.10
C GLN A 354 -9.36 6.37 -17.53
N ASN A 355 -8.92 7.62 -17.70
CA ASN A 355 -8.46 8.12 -19.00
C ASN A 355 -6.95 7.99 -19.08
N ILE A 356 -6.46 7.39 -20.16
CA ILE A 356 -5.04 7.15 -20.39
C ILE A 356 -4.67 7.75 -21.72
N CYS A 357 -3.60 8.53 -21.70
CA CYS A 357 -3.04 9.12 -22.89
C CYS A 357 -1.79 8.35 -23.33
N CYS A 358 -1.84 7.77 -24.52
CA CYS A 358 -0.72 7.03 -25.09
C CYS A 358 -0.53 7.43 -26.56
N ARG A 359 0.63 7.06 -27.11
CA ARG A 359 0.96 7.27 -28.52
C ARG A 359 0.77 5.96 -29.28
N ILE A 360 -0.08 5.96 -30.31
CA ILE A 360 -0.45 4.77 -31.09
C ILE A 360 -0.18 5.01 -32.58
N GLY A 361 0.04 3.92 -33.31
CA GLY A 361 0.34 3.92 -34.74
C GLY A 361 1.81 4.21 -35.05
N SER A 362 2.21 3.99 -36.30
CA SER A 362 3.54 4.32 -36.84
C SER A 362 3.90 5.80 -36.65
N GLU A 363 2.90 6.68 -36.80
CA GLU A 363 3.04 8.13 -36.62
C GLU A 363 3.06 8.60 -35.16
N LYS A 364 2.94 7.67 -34.18
CA LYS A 364 2.94 7.97 -32.74
C LYS A 364 1.92 9.05 -32.34
N LYS A 365 0.73 9.02 -32.93
CA LYS A 365 -0.35 9.98 -32.64
C LYS A 365 -0.77 9.89 -31.17
N LYS A 366 -0.87 11.05 -30.50
CA LYS A 366 -1.28 11.14 -29.11
C LYS A 366 -2.80 10.97 -29.01
N CYS A 367 -3.23 9.82 -28.50
CA CYS A 367 -4.63 9.45 -28.32
C CYS A 367 -4.95 9.31 -26.84
N THR A 368 -6.21 9.58 -26.47
CA THR A 368 -6.70 9.35 -25.10
C THR A 368 -7.77 8.29 -25.14
N PHE A 369 -7.60 7.25 -24.33
CA PHE A 369 -8.50 6.11 -24.19
C PHE A 369 -9.09 6.08 -22.79
N ARG A 370 -10.35 5.72 -22.73
CA ARG A 370 -11.06 5.41 -21.51
C ARG A 370 -10.97 3.91 -21.27
N ILE A 371 -10.34 3.51 -20.16
CA ILE A 371 -10.16 2.11 -19.79
C ILE A 371 -11.02 1.81 -18.57
N ARG A 372 -11.87 0.79 -18.69
CA ARG A 372 -12.70 0.27 -17.62
C ARG A 372 -12.17 -1.08 -17.15
N GLN A 373 -11.84 -1.18 -15.86
CA GLN A 373 -11.35 -2.40 -15.21
C GLN A 373 -11.66 -2.38 -13.71
N PHE A 374 -11.66 -3.53 -13.06
CA PHE A 374 -11.73 -3.64 -11.60
C PHE A 374 -10.45 -3.10 -10.96
N PRO A 375 -10.57 -2.23 -9.95
CA PRO A 375 -9.43 -1.67 -9.23
C PRO A 375 -9.00 -2.63 -8.12
N CYS A 376 -8.53 -3.79 -8.52
CA CYS A 376 -7.87 -4.77 -7.66
C CYS A 376 -6.75 -5.45 -8.44
N ALA A 377 -5.79 -6.02 -7.72
CA ALA A 377 -4.68 -6.77 -8.28
C ALA A 377 -4.48 -8.06 -7.49
N ASN A 378 -3.86 -9.07 -8.11
CA ASN A 378 -3.46 -10.29 -7.43
C ASN A 378 -2.61 -9.95 -6.19
N GLY A 379 -2.98 -10.49 -5.04
CA GLY A 379 -2.39 -10.20 -3.73
C GLY A 379 -1.26 -11.15 -3.32
N LEU A 380 -0.80 -12.02 -4.23
CA LEU A 380 0.31 -12.94 -3.99
C LEU A 380 1.64 -12.19 -3.77
N ILE A 381 1.92 -11.18 -4.60
CA ILE A 381 3.16 -10.41 -4.55
C ILE A 381 2.82 -8.94 -4.27
N MET A 382 3.43 -8.37 -3.23
CA MET A 382 3.16 -7.01 -2.77
C MET A 382 4.46 -6.23 -2.60
N THR A 383 4.38 -4.91 -2.81
CA THR A 383 5.52 -4.05 -2.43
C THR A 383 5.56 -3.85 -0.93
N GLY A 384 6.75 -3.78 -0.33
CA GLY A 384 6.87 -3.61 1.14
C GLY A 384 6.08 -2.42 1.71
N HIS A 385 5.93 -1.33 0.95
CA HIS A 385 5.09 -0.19 1.32
C HIS A 385 3.61 -0.56 1.55
N LYS A 386 3.09 -1.57 0.84
CA LYS A 386 1.71 -2.05 1.04
C LYS A 386 1.61 -3.10 2.15
N VAL A 387 2.73 -3.63 2.62
CA VAL A 387 2.79 -4.62 3.70
C VAL A 387 3.04 -3.96 5.07
N GLN A 388 3.52 -2.71 5.10
CA GLN A 388 3.68 -1.94 6.33
C GLN A 388 2.35 -1.87 7.11
N GLY A 389 2.44 -2.02 8.44
CA GLY A 389 1.28 -2.13 9.33
C GLY A 389 0.61 -3.52 9.35
N LEU A 390 0.87 -4.41 8.40
CA LEU A 390 0.30 -5.77 8.42
C LEU A 390 1.03 -6.66 9.44
N THR A 391 0.31 -7.64 9.99
CA THR A 391 0.89 -8.78 10.71
C THR A 391 0.45 -10.04 9.96
N THR A 392 1.39 -10.94 9.69
CA THR A 392 1.16 -12.18 8.94
C THR A 392 1.87 -13.34 9.63
N ASP A 393 1.30 -14.53 9.52
CA ASP A 393 1.94 -15.73 10.06
C ASP A 393 3.10 -16.20 9.16
N THR A 394 2.99 -15.94 7.86
CA THR A 394 4.04 -16.27 6.88
C THR A 394 4.33 -15.11 5.93
N ILE A 395 5.60 -14.94 5.58
CA ILE A 395 6.05 -14.00 4.55
C ILE A 395 7.26 -14.56 3.80
N VAL A 396 7.31 -14.29 2.50
CA VAL A 396 8.48 -14.54 1.68
C VAL A 396 9.17 -13.21 1.39
N LEU A 397 10.41 -13.07 1.82
CA LEU A 397 11.32 -12.04 1.33
C LEU A 397 11.69 -12.40 -0.11
N GLY A 398 11.05 -11.72 -1.06
CA GLY A 398 11.30 -11.89 -2.48
C GLY A 398 12.68 -11.39 -2.90
N ASP A 399 12.99 -11.52 -4.19
CA ASP A 399 14.31 -11.15 -4.69
C ASP A 399 14.60 -9.65 -4.48
N ILE A 400 15.75 -9.38 -3.86
CA ILE A 400 16.19 -8.04 -3.51
C ILE A 400 17.56 -7.71 -4.08
N SER A 401 17.66 -6.56 -4.73
CA SER A 401 18.93 -6.03 -5.20
C SER A 401 19.86 -5.64 -4.06
N LYS A 402 21.18 -5.60 -4.32
CA LYS A 402 22.22 -5.26 -3.33
C LYS A 402 21.91 -3.99 -2.52
N ARG A 403 21.30 -2.97 -3.15
CA ARG A 403 20.95 -1.71 -2.46
C ARG A 403 19.92 -1.90 -1.34
N HIS A 404 18.98 -2.84 -1.50
CA HIS A 404 17.95 -3.11 -0.49
C HIS A 404 18.43 -4.12 0.55
N GLN A 405 19.41 -4.97 0.20
CA GLN A 405 20.01 -5.93 1.13
C GLN A 405 20.70 -5.25 2.32
N TYR A 406 21.21 -4.03 2.15
CA TYR A 406 21.89 -3.29 3.23
C TYR A 406 20.95 -2.61 4.23
N GLY A 407 19.63 -2.73 4.06
CA GLY A 407 18.62 -2.29 5.05
C GLY A 407 18.47 -0.77 5.26
N SER A 408 19.31 0.07 4.65
CA SER A 408 19.38 1.52 4.92
C SER A 408 18.13 2.34 4.57
N SER A 409 17.13 1.72 3.94
CA SER A 409 15.82 2.34 3.66
C SER A 409 14.74 1.99 4.69
N GLY A 410 15.05 1.17 5.70
CA GLY A 410 14.06 0.59 6.61
C GLY A 410 13.24 -0.56 5.99
N TRP A 411 13.35 -0.77 4.67
CA TRP A 411 12.51 -1.73 3.95
C TRP A 411 12.70 -3.17 4.42
N LEU A 412 13.95 -3.60 4.64
CA LEU A 412 14.24 -4.95 5.12
C LEU A 412 13.62 -5.17 6.52
N TYR A 413 13.81 -4.23 7.44
CA TYR A 413 13.18 -4.25 8.76
C TYR A 413 11.65 -4.29 8.66
N VAL A 414 11.03 -3.50 7.78
CA VAL A 414 9.57 -3.56 7.59
C VAL A 414 9.13 -4.97 7.23
N ILE A 415 9.81 -5.68 6.31
CA ILE A 415 9.44 -7.04 5.94
C ILE A 415 9.65 -8.04 7.08
N LEU A 416 10.83 -8.03 7.70
CA LEU A 416 11.17 -8.95 8.79
C LEU A 416 10.21 -8.81 9.97
N SER A 417 9.80 -7.58 10.30
CA SER A 417 8.90 -7.28 11.42
C SER A 417 7.41 -7.62 11.17
N ARG A 418 7.05 -8.18 9.99
CA ARG A 418 5.66 -8.59 9.69
C ARG A 418 5.31 -9.98 10.20
N VAL A 419 6.32 -10.84 10.37
CA VAL A 419 6.15 -12.20 10.89
C VAL A 419 6.36 -12.25 12.38
N ARG A 420 5.54 -13.06 13.06
CA ARG A 420 5.56 -13.20 14.52
C ARG A 420 6.72 -14.06 15.04
N THR A 421 7.20 -14.97 14.19
CA THR A 421 8.28 -15.93 14.49
C THR A 421 9.22 -16.02 13.30
N LEU A 422 10.48 -16.39 13.54
CA LEU A 422 11.46 -16.62 12.48
C LEU A 422 11.03 -17.75 11.53
N GLN A 423 10.29 -18.74 12.02
CA GLN A 423 9.77 -19.85 11.20
C GLN A 423 8.73 -19.41 10.18
N GLY A 424 8.04 -18.28 10.42
CA GLY A 424 7.14 -17.67 9.44
C GLY A 424 7.87 -17.03 8.26
N LEU A 425 9.18 -16.80 8.36
CA LEU A 425 10.00 -16.20 7.31
C LEU A 425 10.52 -17.27 6.33
N THR A 426 10.47 -16.95 5.05
CA THR A 426 11.21 -17.61 3.98
C THR A 426 11.93 -16.54 3.16
N THR A 427 13.16 -16.80 2.69
CA THR A 427 13.91 -15.86 1.84
C THR A 427 14.26 -16.47 0.49
N LEU A 428 14.12 -15.70 -0.59
CA LEU A 428 14.55 -16.11 -1.94
C LEU A 428 15.96 -15.60 -2.28
N THR A 429 16.56 -14.81 -1.41
CA THR A 429 17.90 -14.24 -1.55
C THR A 429 18.61 -14.34 -0.22
N ARG A 430 19.86 -14.84 -0.22
CA ARG A 430 20.73 -14.74 0.95
C ARG A 430 21.20 -13.31 1.14
N LEU A 431 21.12 -12.81 2.36
CA LEU A 431 21.72 -11.55 2.78
C LEU A 431 23.25 -11.69 2.85
N THR A 432 23.96 -10.57 2.72
CA THR A 432 25.41 -10.52 2.93
C THR A 432 25.74 -10.85 4.38
N GLU A 433 26.78 -11.66 4.59
CA GLU A 433 27.30 -12.02 5.92
C GLU A 433 28.15 -10.88 6.55
N ASP A 434 28.51 -9.87 5.76
CA ASP A 434 29.26 -8.71 6.24
C ASP A 434 28.33 -7.72 6.96
N SER A 435 28.27 -7.83 8.29
CA SER A 435 27.48 -6.95 9.15
C SER A 435 27.84 -5.46 9.00
N SER A 436 29.06 -5.14 8.57
CA SER A 436 29.49 -3.74 8.37
C SER A 436 28.77 -3.04 7.22
N LYS A 437 28.10 -3.79 6.33
CA LYS A 437 27.29 -3.22 5.24
C LYS A 437 25.96 -2.64 5.73
N PHE A 438 25.48 -3.07 6.89
CA PHE A 438 24.24 -2.57 7.49
C PHE A 438 24.56 -1.29 8.26
N LYS A 439 24.19 -0.15 7.68
CA LYS A 439 24.39 1.17 8.28
C LYS A 439 23.12 1.98 8.15
N GLN A 440 22.69 2.58 9.25
CA GLN A 440 21.58 3.50 9.23
C GLN A 440 22.01 4.88 8.70
N ARG A 441 21.07 5.58 8.06
CA ARG A 441 21.25 6.94 7.59
C ARG A 441 21.41 7.88 8.78
N LYS A 442 22.47 8.70 8.76
CA LYS A 442 22.82 9.62 9.84
C LYS A 442 21.64 10.51 10.28
N TYR A 443 20.91 11.09 9.34
CA TYR A 443 19.78 11.97 9.65
C TYR A 443 18.61 11.27 10.38
N VAL A 444 18.47 9.94 10.28
CA VAL A 444 17.47 9.19 11.06
C VAL A 444 17.96 9.09 12.51
N LEU A 445 19.25 8.80 12.71
CA LEU A 445 19.85 8.71 14.03
C LEU A 445 19.83 10.07 14.75
N ASP A 446 20.21 11.14 14.04
CA ASP A 446 20.20 12.51 14.57
C ASP A 446 18.78 12.90 15.01
N GLU A 447 17.76 12.54 14.23
CA GLU A 447 16.37 12.81 14.58
C GLU A 447 15.89 12.00 15.78
N MET A 448 16.19 10.70 15.83
CA MET A 448 15.82 9.86 16.99
C MET A 448 16.50 10.35 18.27
N GLN A 449 17.75 10.82 18.18
CA GLN A 449 18.44 11.45 19.31
C GLN A 449 17.72 12.73 19.77
N ARG A 450 17.29 13.59 18.83
CA ARG A 450 16.52 14.80 19.14
C ARG A 450 15.18 14.46 19.82
N LEU A 451 14.49 13.43 19.33
CA LEU A 451 13.21 12.99 19.90
C LEU A 451 13.36 12.47 21.33
N ARG A 452 14.41 11.70 21.63
CA ARG A 452 14.72 11.25 23.01
C ARG A 452 14.98 12.40 23.97
N GLN A 453 15.67 13.45 23.52
CA GLN A 453 15.86 14.65 24.35
C GLN A 453 14.55 15.38 24.67
N ILE A 454 13.55 15.30 23.79
CA ILE A 454 12.21 15.86 24.03
C ILE A 454 11.42 14.94 24.96
N GLU A 455 11.55 13.63 24.78
CA GLU A 455 10.94 12.63 25.66
C GLU A 455 11.42 12.76 27.11
N GLU A 456 12.72 12.89 27.35
CA GLU A 456 13.27 13.08 28.71
C GLU A 456 12.61 14.28 29.41
N LYS A 457 12.44 15.40 28.69
CA LYS A 457 11.74 16.59 29.20
C LYS A 457 10.25 16.33 29.41
N THR A 458 9.63 15.57 28.52
CA THR A 458 8.22 15.18 28.60
C THR A 458 7.96 14.36 29.86
N LEU A 459 8.73 13.29 30.07
CA LEU A 459 8.63 12.40 31.22
C LEU A 459 8.92 13.13 32.53
N HIS A 460 9.93 14.01 32.57
CA HIS A 460 10.22 14.83 33.74
C HIS A 460 9.06 15.77 34.10
N ARG A 461 8.41 16.38 33.10
CA ARG A 461 7.24 17.23 33.33
C ARG A 461 6.03 16.43 33.83
N LEU A 462 5.79 15.24 33.28
CA LEU A 462 4.68 14.39 33.69
C LEU A 462 4.87 13.84 35.10
N SER A 463 6.09 13.44 35.49
CA SER A 463 6.37 12.94 36.83
C SER A 463 6.20 14.02 37.90
N THR A 464 6.68 15.24 37.64
CA THR A 464 6.54 16.37 38.57
C THR A 464 5.09 16.81 38.78
N GLN A 465 4.24 16.74 37.75
CA GLN A 465 2.79 16.99 37.87
C GLN A 465 2.07 15.91 38.68
N HIS A 466 2.51 14.64 38.55
CA HIS A 466 1.92 13.54 39.31
C HIS A 466 2.20 13.68 40.81
N THR A 467 3.43 14.06 41.19
CA THR A 467 3.80 14.30 42.59
C THR A 467 3.05 15.48 43.22
N GLN A 468 2.64 16.49 42.43
CA GLN A 468 1.87 17.63 42.91
C GLN A 468 0.37 17.35 43.09
N THR A 469 -0.16 16.29 42.48
CA THR A 469 -1.58 15.90 42.58
C THR A 469 -1.82 14.84 43.67
N GLU A 470 -0.76 14.26 44.25
CA GLU A 470 -0.82 13.28 45.34
C GLU A 470 -0.61 13.85 46.75
N HIS A 471 -0.43 15.17 46.89
CA HIS A 471 -0.47 15.83 48.19
C HIS A 471 -1.86 16.45 48.44
N PRO A 472 -2.67 15.87 49.34
CA PRO A 472 -4.00 16.40 49.69
C PRO A 472 -3.96 17.74 50.43
#